data_AF-A0A0D7QFU0-F1
#
_entry.id   AF-A0A0D7QFU0-F1
#
_cell.length_a   1.000
_cell.length_b   1.000
_cell.length_c   1.000
_cell.angle_alpha   90.00
_cell.angle_beta   90.00
_cell.angle_gamma   90.00
#
_symmetry.space_group_name_H-M   'P 1'
#
loop_
_entity.id
_entity.type
_entity.pdbx_description
1 polymer ?
#
loop_
_entity_poly.entity_id
_entity_poly.type
_entity_poly.pdbx_seq_one_letter_code
_entity_poly.pdbx_strand_id
1 'polypeptide(L)'
;MKQHSVRTYKSAEKLARVDQLAWKIAEVAADPVAVAPDVVEMIGNRIIDNAAVAAASVARRPVRSARAQAQAHPFQPGATVFGLSPSMRISPEWAAWANGVAVRELDFHDTFLAADYSHPGDNIPPILAVAQHCGLDGAALIRGLATGYEIQVDLVKGICLHEHKIDHIAHLGPSAAAGIGTLLSLPTETIYQAVQQALHVTTTTRQSRKGEISSWKAYAPAFAGKMAIEAVDRVMRGEGAPSPAWEGEDGFIAWLLSGPKAEYTVPLPEKGEAKLAILDTYTKEHSAEYQSQALIDLARRLGPKIGDLTKIESIVIHTSHHTHYVIGTGANDPQKMDPTASRETLDHSIMYIFAVALEDGGWHHQTSYAPERAGRPETVALWHKISTVEDAEWTRRYHSSDPRQKAFGGRVVVTFKGGSVISDEIAVADAHPLGARPFARPQYVAKFRTLAEGVIAAAEQDRFLAAVERLPSLRAGELNGLTFSVAPDRLGGVQPSGIFDWKK
;
A
#
# COMPACT_ATOMS: atom_id res chain seq x y z
N MET A 1 11.87 19.39 -9.54
CA MET A 1 10.52 18.80 -9.71
C MET A 1 9.60 19.84 -10.32
N LYS A 2 9.09 19.55 -11.50
CA LYS A 2 8.29 20.46 -12.33
C LYS A 2 6.80 20.19 -12.14
N GLN A 3 6.02 21.26 -12.05
CA GLN A 3 4.56 21.18 -11.97
C GLN A 3 3.97 21.11 -13.38
N HIS A 4 3.19 20.08 -13.67
CA HIS A 4 2.54 19.90 -14.97
C HIS A 4 1.03 20.12 -14.85
N SER A 5 0.53 21.15 -15.53
CA SER A 5 -0.91 21.34 -15.75
C SER A 5 -1.46 20.26 -16.68
N VAL A 6 -2.60 19.67 -16.31
CA VAL A 6 -3.28 18.60 -17.03
C VAL A 6 -4.77 18.92 -17.06
N ARG A 7 -5.31 19.09 -18.27
CA ARG A 7 -6.73 19.42 -18.50
C ARG A 7 -7.28 18.64 -19.67
N THR A 8 -8.59 18.63 -19.83
CA THR A 8 -9.25 18.10 -21.03
C THR A 8 -9.01 18.98 -22.26
N TYR A 9 -8.85 18.34 -23.41
CA TYR A 9 -8.76 18.95 -24.74
C TYR A 9 -9.84 18.35 -25.63
N LYS A 10 -10.56 19.20 -26.37
CA LYS A 10 -11.50 18.72 -27.40
C LYS A 10 -10.73 18.02 -28.52
N SER A 11 -11.36 17.10 -29.23
CA SER A 11 -10.76 16.42 -30.39
C SER A 11 -10.35 17.40 -31.51
N ALA A 12 -10.98 18.58 -31.57
CA ALA A 12 -10.62 19.65 -32.49
C ALA A 12 -9.40 20.47 -32.04
N GLU A 13 -8.99 20.38 -30.77
CA GLU A 13 -7.78 21.01 -30.24
C GLU A 13 -6.56 20.10 -30.45
N LYS A 14 -5.48 20.64 -31.01
CA LYS A 14 -4.25 19.88 -31.20
C LYS A 14 -3.44 19.86 -29.89
N LEU A 15 -3.38 18.70 -29.23
CA LEU A 15 -2.44 18.40 -28.15
C LEU A 15 -1.31 17.53 -28.69
N ALA A 16 -0.06 18.02 -28.64
CA ALA A 16 1.08 17.19 -29.07
C ALA A 16 1.31 16.05 -28.07
N ARG A 17 1.75 14.88 -28.54
CA ARG A 17 2.02 13.72 -27.67
C ARG A 17 2.97 14.07 -26.52
N VAL A 18 4.01 14.84 -26.81
CA VAL A 18 5.02 15.30 -25.83
C VAL A 18 4.44 16.15 -24.71
N ASP A 19 3.28 16.77 -24.95
CA ASP A 19 2.61 17.62 -23.96
C ASP A 19 1.63 16.82 -23.08
N GLN A 20 1.35 15.55 -23.41
CA GLN A 20 0.46 14.67 -22.66
C GLN A 20 1.15 14.17 -21.37
N LEU A 21 0.39 14.03 -20.28
CA LEU A 21 0.86 13.52 -19.00
C LEU A 21 1.47 12.13 -19.15
N ALA A 22 0.84 11.26 -19.94
CA ALA A 22 1.35 9.92 -20.23
C ALA A 22 2.76 9.95 -20.84
N TRP A 23 3.04 10.93 -21.70
CA TRP A 23 4.36 11.09 -22.31
C TRP A 23 5.38 11.60 -21.31
N LYS A 24 5.00 12.60 -20.50
CA LYS A 24 5.85 13.14 -19.43
C LYS A 24 6.24 12.05 -18.42
N ILE A 25 5.29 11.18 -18.05
CA ILE A 25 5.55 9.98 -17.23
C ILE A 25 6.53 9.04 -17.94
N ALA A 26 6.34 8.80 -19.24
CA ALA A 26 7.23 7.95 -20.03
C ALA A 26 8.65 8.52 -20.16
N GLU A 27 8.82 9.85 -20.20
CA GLU A 27 10.13 10.50 -20.18
C GLU A 27 10.82 10.32 -18.83
N VAL A 28 10.10 10.46 -17.71
CA VAL A 28 10.63 10.15 -16.37
C VAL A 28 11.08 8.69 -16.29
N ALA A 29 10.28 7.77 -16.83
CA ALA A 29 10.58 6.34 -16.82
C ALA A 29 11.77 5.95 -17.72
N ALA A 30 11.90 6.58 -18.89
CA ALA A 30 13.00 6.33 -19.82
C ALA A 30 14.32 7.01 -19.39
N ASP A 31 14.28 7.96 -18.45
CA ASP A 31 15.45 8.69 -18.00
C ASP A 31 16.43 7.79 -17.21
N PRO A 32 17.67 7.58 -17.69
CA PRO A 32 18.65 6.68 -17.07
C PRO A 32 19.37 7.28 -15.85
N VAL A 33 18.77 8.29 -15.20
CA VAL A 33 19.29 8.90 -13.97
C VAL A 33 19.60 7.83 -12.92
N ALA A 34 20.74 7.98 -12.25
CA ALA A 34 21.16 7.05 -11.21
C ALA A 34 20.20 7.08 -10.01
N VAL A 35 19.96 5.92 -9.42
CA VAL A 35 19.13 5.81 -8.21
C VAL A 35 19.98 6.15 -6.99
N ALA A 36 19.50 7.05 -6.15
CA ALA A 36 20.21 7.51 -4.97
C ALA A 36 20.41 6.37 -3.94
N PRO A 37 21.52 6.34 -3.16
CA PRO A 37 21.80 5.23 -2.25
C PRO A 37 20.73 4.99 -1.16
N ASP A 38 20.12 6.06 -0.65
CA ASP A 38 19.02 6.00 0.31
C ASP A 38 17.73 5.41 -0.30
N VAL A 39 17.45 5.72 -1.56
CA VAL A 39 16.37 5.11 -2.35
C VAL A 39 16.64 3.61 -2.54
N VAL A 40 17.88 3.21 -2.84
CA VAL A 40 18.27 1.80 -2.94
C VAL A 40 18.04 1.06 -1.61
N GLU A 41 18.48 1.65 -0.49
CA GLU A 41 18.27 1.07 0.83
C GLU A 41 16.78 0.90 1.14
N MET A 42 15.99 1.94 0.86
CA MET A 42 14.54 1.94 1.10
C MET A 42 13.81 0.93 0.21
N ILE A 43 14.22 0.74 -1.04
CA ILE A 43 13.68 -0.33 -1.90
C ILE A 43 13.87 -1.70 -1.23
N GLY A 44 15.08 -1.97 -0.70
CA GLY A 44 15.33 -3.20 0.05
C GLY A 44 14.42 -3.32 1.28
N ASN A 45 14.23 -2.22 2.02
CA ASN A 45 13.31 -2.18 3.16
C ASN A 45 11.86 -2.49 2.76
N ARG A 46 11.37 -1.97 1.63
CA ARG A 46 10.00 -2.22 1.14
C ARG A 46 9.82 -3.65 0.63
N ILE A 47 10.85 -4.27 0.06
CA ILE A 47 10.84 -5.70 -0.29
C ILE A 47 10.70 -6.55 0.99
N ILE A 48 11.43 -6.22 2.05
CA ILE A 48 11.31 -6.90 3.36
C ILE A 48 9.91 -6.70 3.94
N ASP A 49 9.40 -5.47 3.89
CA ASP A 49 8.06 -5.12 4.41
C ASP A 49 6.95 -5.91 3.72
N ASN A 50 6.95 -5.95 2.38
CA ASN A 50 6.01 -6.74 1.60
C ASN A 50 6.12 -8.24 1.91
N ALA A 51 7.34 -8.77 2.01
CA ALA A 51 7.55 -10.17 2.36
C ALA A 51 7.05 -10.50 3.78
N ALA A 52 7.16 -9.55 4.73
CA ALA A 52 6.63 -9.69 6.08
C ALA A 52 5.10 -9.86 6.06
N VAL A 53 4.41 -9.00 5.30
CA VAL A 53 2.95 -9.08 5.17
C VAL A 53 2.53 -10.36 4.45
N ALA A 54 3.24 -10.74 3.38
CA ALA A 54 3.00 -11.99 2.66
C ALA A 54 3.20 -13.23 3.55
N ALA A 55 4.18 -13.21 4.46
CA ALA A 55 4.40 -14.29 5.42
C ALA A 55 3.20 -14.45 6.36
N ALA A 56 2.78 -13.35 7.00
CA ALA A 56 1.64 -13.38 7.92
C ALA A 56 0.30 -13.70 7.24
N SER A 57 0.18 -13.48 5.93
CA SER A 57 -1.05 -13.70 5.16
C SER A 57 -1.08 -15.04 4.39
N VAL A 58 0.03 -15.78 4.34
CA VAL A 58 0.22 -16.91 3.38
C VAL A 58 -0.85 -18.01 3.45
N ALA A 59 -1.45 -18.21 4.63
CA ALA A 59 -2.50 -19.21 4.90
C ALA A 59 -3.93 -18.66 4.81
N ARG A 60 -4.10 -17.34 4.61
CA ARG A 60 -5.43 -16.71 4.53
C ARG A 60 -6.14 -17.12 3.25
N ARG A 61 -7.47 -17.20 3.32
CA ARG A 61 -8.30 -17.70 2.21
C ARG A 61 -8.05 -16.95 0.89
N PRO A 62 -8.04 -15.60 0.83
CA PRO A 62 -7.81 -14.90 -0.43
C PRO A 62 -6.45 -15.22 -1.06
N VAL A 63 -5.40 -15.23 -0.23
CA VAL A 63 -4.02 -15.55 -0.67
C VAL A 63 -3.92 -16.98 -1.21
N ARG A 64 -4.55 -17.94 -0.52
CA ARG A 64 -4.63 -19.33 -0.98
C ARG A 64 -5.39 -19.47 -2.30
N SER A 65 -6.51 -18.78 -2.47
CA SER A 65 -7.28 -18.79 -3.72
C SER A 65 -6.49 -18.18 -4.88
N ALA A 66 -5.85 -17.03 -4.67
CA ALA A 66 -5.00 -16.39 -5.68
C ALA A 66 -3.80 -17.25 -6.07
N ARG A 67 -3.16 -17.91 -5.09
CA ARG A 67 -2.08 -18.86 -5.31
C ARG A 67 -2.53 -20.08 -6.11
N ALA A 68 -3.71 -20.64 -5.82
CA ALA A 68 -4.27 -21.75 -6.57
C ALA A 68 -4.56 -21.37 -8.03
N GLN A 69 -5.13 -20.19 -8.27
CA GLN A 69 -5.29 -19.64 -9.63
C GLN A 69 -3.94 -19.56 -10.35
N ALA A 70 -2.92 -18.99 -9.69
CA ALA A 70 -1.60 -18.84 -10.28
C ALA A 70 -0.91 -20.19 -10.60
N GLN A 71 -1.06 -21.19 -9.74
CA GLN A 71 -0.49 -22.54 -9.96
C GLN A 71 -1.06 -23.26 -11.19
N ALA A 72 -2.22 -22.86 -11.69
CA ALA A 72 -2.78 -23.36 -12.94
C ALA A 72 -2.10 -22.81 -14.21
N HIS A 73 -1.18 -21.85 -14.07
CA HIS A 73 -0.47 -21.19 -15.17
C HIS A 73 1.06 -21.37 -15.05
N PRO A 74 1.59 -22.60 -15.09
CA PRO A 74 3.04 -22.82 -15.04
C PRO A 74 3.73 -22.22 -16.27
N PHE A 75 4.93 -21.67 -16.08
CA PHE A 75 5.71 -21.04 -17.14
C PHE A 75 7.21 -21.15 -16.88
N GLN A 76 8.03 -21.22 -17.93
CA GLN A 76 9.50 -21.19 -17.85
C GLN A 76 10.06 -20.15 -18.85
N PRO A 77 10.93 -19.21 -18.43
CA PRO A 77 11.52 -19.10 -17.10
C PRO A 77 10.52 -18.66 -16.03
N GLY A 78 9.52 -17.82 -16.32
CA GLY A 78 8.42 -17.50 -15.39
C GLY A 78 8.83 -16.66 -14.16
N ALA A 79 8.05 -16.67 -13.09
CA ALA A 79 8.28 -15.92 -11.86
C ALA A 79 7.91 -16.77 -10.64
N THR A 80 8.34 -16.33 -9.46
CA THR A 80 8.14 -17.05 -8.19
C THR A 80 6.90 -16.56 -7.45
N VAL A 81 6.32 -17.42 -6.60
CA VAL A 81 5.15 -17.09 -5.76
C VAL A 81 5.49 -17.37 -4.30
N PHE A 82 5.20 -16.42 -3.41
CA PHE A 82 5.45 -16.56 -1.98
C PHE A 82 4.81 -17.83 -1.40
N GLY A 83 5.58 -18.55 -0.61
CA GLY A 83 5.21 -19.81 0.03
C GLY A 83 5.42 -21.05 -0.84
N LEU A 84 5.61 -20.92 -2.15
CA LEU A 84 5.92 -22.05 -3.04
C LEU A 84 7.43 -22.26 -3.17
N SER A 85 7.83 -23.42 -3.70
CA SER A 85 9.23 -23.66 -4.07
C SER A 85 9.64 -22.70 -5.19
N PRO A 86 10.83 -22.07 -5.15
CA PRO A 86 11.31 -21.20 -6.23
C PRO A 86 11.53 -21.96 -7.56
N SER A 87 11.54 -23.30 -7.54
CA SER A 87 11.56 -24.13 -8.75
C SER A 87 10.21 -24.19 -9.47
N MET A 88 9.10 -23.92 -8.76
CA MET A 88 7.77 -23.79 -9.35
C MET A 88 7.64 -22.40 -9.95
N ARG A 89 7.78 -22.33 -11.28
CA ARG A 89 7.74 -21.08 -12.02
C ARG A 89 6.38 -20.90 -12.68
N ILE A 90 5.82 -19.71 -12.51
CA ILE A 90 4.47 -19.32 -12.93
C ILE A 90 4.58 -18.17 -13.95
N SER A 91 3.60 -18.01 -14.83
CA SER A 91 3.59 -16.86 -15.74
C SER A 91 3.59 -15.53 -14.94
N PRO A 92 4.33 -14.50 -15.41
CA PRO A 92 4.63 -13.32 -14.60
C PRO A 92 3.38 -12.56 -14.14
N GLU A 93 2.34 -12.50 -14.98
CA GLU A 93 1.08 -11.84 -14.69
C GLU A 93 0.27 -12.56 -13.59
N TRP A 94 0.36 -13.89 -13.54
CA TRP A 94 -0.28 -14.70 -12.49
C TRP A 94 0.55 -14.80 -11.21
N ALA A 95 1.88 -14.73 -11.32
CA ALA A 95 2.76 -14.59 -10.16
C ALA A 95 2.56 -13.23 -9.48
N ALA A 96 2.49 -12.15 -10.27
CA ALA A 96 2.16 -10.81 -9.78
C ALA A 96 0.79 -10.76 -9.10
N TRP A 97 -0.21 -11.45 -9.67
CA TRP A 97 -1.53 -11.60 -9.07
C TRP A 97 -1.46 -12.26 -7.68
N ALA A 98 -0.86 -13.45 -7.57
CA ALA A 98 -0.80 -14.16 -6.30
C ALA A 98 0.01 -13.42 -5.23
N ASN A 99 1.17 -12.87 -5.62
CA ASN A 99 2.03 -12.11 -4.70
C ASN A 99 1.38 -10.78 -4.30
N GLY A 100 0.72 -10.08 -5.23
CA GLY A 100 -0.05 -8.86 -4.97
C GLY A 100 -1.13 -9.07 -3.91
N VAL A 101 -1.90 -10.16 -4.02
CA VAL A 101 -2.91 -10.50 -3.02
C VAL A 101 -2.26 -10.78 -1.66
N ALA A 102 -1.13 -11.50 -1.64
CA ALA A 102 -0.41 -11.82 -0.40
C ALA A 102 0.09 -10.56 0.34
N VAL A 103 0.67 -9.59 -0.38
CA VAL A 103 1.20 -8.36 0.23
C VAL A 103 0.09 -7.40 0.66
N ARG A 104 -1.07 -7.43 -0.01
CA ARG A 104 -2.17 -6.50 0.27
C ARG A 104 -3.18 -6.99 1.32
N GLU A 105 -3.30 -8.30 1.51
CA GLU A 105 -4.35 -8.95 2.30
C GLU A 105 -4.53 -8.37 3.71
N LEU A 106 -3.45 -8.07 4.43
CA LEU A 106 -3.54 -7.55 5.80
C LEU A 106 -3.56 -6.02 5.87
N ASP A 107 -3.44 -5.31 4.75
CA ASP A 107 -3.35 -3.85 4.71
C ASP A 107 -2.22 -3.30 5.61
N PHE A 108 -1.07 -3.98 5.59
CA PHE A 108 -0.02 -3.80 6.59
C PHE A 108 1.36 -3.52 6.00
N HIS A 109 1.43 -3.20 4.70
CA HIS A 109 2.64 -2.68 4.08
C HIS A 109 2.57 -1.15 4.00
N ASP A 110 3.48 -0.54 3.25
CA ASP A 110 3.58 0.91 3.17
C ASP A 110 2.34 1.60 2.59
N THR A 111 2.28 2.91 2.84
CA THR A 111 1.24 3.79 2.37
C THR A 111 1.79 5.20 2.17
N PHE A 112 1.02 6.00 1.44
CA PHE A 112 1.30 7.40 1.20
C PHE A 112 -0.01 8.18 1.05
N LEU A 113 -0.13 9.30 1.75
CA LEU A 113 -1.35 10.13 1.81
C LEU A 113 -1.02 11.57 1.36
N ALA A 114 -1.58 11.99 0.23
CA ALA A 114 -1.52 13.35 -0.31
C ALA A 114 -2.90 13.89 -0.70
N ALA A 115 -3.10 14.28 -1.95
CA ALA A 115 -4.44 14.63 -2.43
C ALA A 115 -5.34 13.39 -2.47
N ASP A 116 -4.77 12.25 -2.86
CA ASP A 116 -5.36 10.93 -2.69
C ASP A 116 -4.59 10.10 -1.64
N TYR A 117 -4.90 8.81 -1.51
CA TYR A 117 -4.13 7.84 -0.74
C TYR A 117 -3.71 6.66 -1.59
N SER A 118 -2.61 6.01 -1.21
CA SER A 118 -2.06 4.89 -1.98
C SER A 118 -1.25 3.93 -1.11
N HIS A 119 -0.91 2.80 -1.72
CA HIS A 119 0.06 1.85 -1.22
C HIS A 119 1.12 1.60 -2.30
N PRO A 120 2.20 2.41 -2.33
CA PRO A 120 3.18 2.31 -3.41
C PRO A 120 3.94 0.98 -3.48
N GLY A 121 4.01 0.22 -2.37
CA GLY A 121 4.54 -1.15 -2.31
C GLY A 121 3.79 -2.16 -3.17
N ASP A 122 2.57 -1.86 -3.60
CA ASP A 122 1.84 -2.67 -4.57
C ASP A 122 2.51 -2.68 -5.96
N ASN A 123 3.48 -1.79 -6.25
CA ASN A 123 4.32 -1.86 -7.46
C ASN A 123 5.33 -3.02 -7.44
N ILE A 124 5.73 -3.51 -6.26
CA ILE A 124 6.80 -4.50 -6.14
C ILE A 124 6.44 -5.83 -6.81
N PRO A 125 5.27 -6.44 -6.55
CA PRO A 125 4.92 -7.74 -7.14
C PRO A 125 4.97 -7.77 -8.69
N PRO A 126 4.35 -6.84 -9.43
CA PRO A 126 4.38 -6.89 -10.90
C PRO A 126 5.78 -6.62 -11.48
N ILE A 127 6.51 -5.64 -10.94
CA ILE A 127 7.85 -5.30 -11.44
C ILE A 127 8.84 -6.43 -11.17
N LEU A 128 8.81 -7.03 -9.96
CA LEU A 128 9.65 -8.17 -9.62
C LEU A 128 9.32 -9.40 -10.47
N ALA A 129 8.03 -9.68 -10.71
CA ALA A 129 7.62 -10.83 -11.53
C ALA A 129 8.16 -10.72 -12.97
N VAL A 130 8.08 -9.53 -13.58
CA VAL A 130 8.68 -9.29 -14.91
C VAL A 130 10.20 -9.40 -14.86
N ALA A 131 10.85 -8.86 -13.81
CA ALA A 131 12.30 -8.94 -13.67
C ALA A 131 12.80 -10.39 -13.60
N GLN A 132 12.12 -11.24 -12.81
CA GLN A 132 12.42 -12.67 -12.71
C GLN A 132 12.17 -13.40 -14.04
N HIS A 133 11.09 -13.06 -14.73
CA HIS A 133 10.71 -13.66 -16.01
C HIS A 133 11.69 -13.29 -17.13
N CYS A 134 12.09 -12.03 -17.23
CA CYS A 134 13.02 -11.55 -18.25
C CYS A 134 14.49 -11.82 -17.90
N GLY A 135 14.78 -12.43 -16.74
CA GLY A 135 16.14 -12.75 -16.32
C GLY A 135 16.99 -11.52 -16.03
N LEU A 136 16.39 -10.47 -15.48
CA LEU A 136 17.07 -9.21 -15.17
C LEU A 136 17.83 -9.28 -13.84
N ASP A 137 18.70 -8.30 -13.63
CA ASP A 137 19.52 -8.16 -12.43
C ASP A 137 18.89 -7.20 -11.40
N GLY A 138 19.53 -7.13 -10.23
CA GLY A 138 19.07 -6.28 -9.13
C GLY A 138 19.15 -4.79 -9.44
N ALA A 139 20.10 -4.35 -10.25
CA ALA A 139 20.21 -2.95 -10.67
C ALA A 139 19.02 -2.52 -11.55
N ALA A 140 18.59 -3.38 -12.47
CA ALA A 140 17.39 -3.15 -13.27
C ALA A 140 16.12 -3.13 -12.40
N LEU A 141 16.00 -4.07 -11.46
CA LEU A 141 14.87 -4.10 -10.51
C LEU A 141 14.78 -2.82 -9.68
N ILE A 142 15.90 -2.35 -9.14
CA ILE A 142 15.98 -1.10 -8.36
C ILE A 142 15.49 0.09 -9.19
N ARG A 143 15.92 0.23 -10.45
CA ARG A 143 15.46 1.34 -11.31
C ARG A 143 13.96 1.27 -11.57
N GLY A 144 13.44 0.08 -11.88
CA GLY A 144 12.01 -0.13 -12.11
C GLY A 144 11.17 0.24 -10.88
N LEU A 145 11.58 -0.21 -9.70
CA LEU A 145 10.88 0.09 -8.44
C LEU A 145 10.95 1.57 -8.09
N ALA A 146 12.10 2.22 -8.27
CA ALA A 146 12.23 3.67 -8.06
C ALA A 146 11.25 4.45 -8.94
N THR A 147 11.12 4.11 -10.23
CA THR A 147 10.13 4.73 -11.11
C THR A 147 8.70 4.45 -10.70
N GLY A 148 8.34 3.20 -10.38
CA GLY A 148 6.97 2.86 -9.98
C GLY A 148 6.52 3.65 -8.76
N TYR A 149 7.39 3.75 -7.76
CA TYR A 149 7.16 4.58 -6.58
C TYR A 149 7.03 6.07 -6.91
N GLU A 150 7.95 6.64 -7.70
CA GLU A 150 7.92 8.04 -8.13
C GLU A 150 6.58 8.40 -8.77
N ILE A 151 6.22 7.67 -9.81
CA ILE A 151 5.03 7.98 -10.61
C ILE A 151 3.75 7.85 -9.77
N GLN A 152 3.63 6.82 -8.92
CA GLN A 152 2.43 6.69 -8.10
C GLN A 152 2.31 7.80 -7.07
N VAL A 153 3.40 8.12 -6.37
CA VAL A 153 3.41 9.19 -5.35
C VAL A 153 3.08 10.54 -5.97
N ASP A 154 3.64 10.84 -7.13
CA ASP A 154 3.41 12.08 -7.85
C ASP A 154 1.97 12.22 -8.37
N LEU A 155 1.39 11.15 -8.90
CA LEU A 155 -0.03 11.11 -9.26
C LEU A 155 -0.94 11.33 -8.03
N VAL A 156 -0.59 10.73 -6.89
CA VAL A 156 -1.32 10.87 -5.61
C VAL A 156 -1.19 12.29 -5.04
N LYS A 157 -0.08 12.98 -5.28
CA LYS A 157 0.11 14.40 -4.94
C LYS A 157 -0.78 15.30 -5.80
N GLY A 158 -0.98 14.97 -7.07
CA GLY A 158 -1.65 15.85 -8.04
C GLY A 158 -3.14 15.61 -8.31
N ILE A 159 -3.65 14.38 -8.14
CA ILE A 159 -5.01 13.99 -8.54
C ILE A 159 -5.69 13.19 -7.43
N CYS A 160 -6.76 13.75 -6.85
CA CYS A 160 -7.61 13.07 -5.87
C CYS A 160 -8.64 12.16 -6.56
N LEU A 161 -8.49 10.83 -6.49
CA LEU A 161 -9.50 9.90 -7.03
C LEU A 161 -10.64 9.65 -6.05
N HIS A 162 -10.37 9.79 -4.74
CA HIS A 162 -11.34 9.55 -3.68
C HIS A 162 -12.61 10.40 -3.79
N GLU A 163 -12.46 11.68 -4.14
CA GLU A 163 -13.57 12.61 -4.25
C GLU A 163 -14.56 12.17 -5.34
N HIS A 164 -14.07 11.46 -6.35
CA HIS A 164 -14.82 10.91 -7.48
C HIS A 164 -15.27 9.45 -7.28
N LYS A 165 -15.02 8.85 -6.11
CA LYS A 165 -15.32 7.44 -5.82
C LYS A 165 -14.66 6.49 -6.83
N ILE A 166 -13.48 6.85 -7.32
CA ILE A 166 -12.60 5.98 -8.09
C ILE A 166 -11.62 5.30 -7.12
N ASP A 167 -11.32 4.02 -7.37
CA ASP A 167 -10.32 3.31 -6.58
C ASP A 167 -8.91 3.80 -6.94
N HIS A 168 -8.07 3.95 -5.92
CA HIS A 168 -6.70 4.46 -6.04
C HIS A 168 -5.78 3.61 -6.92
N ILE A 169 -6.21 2.38 -7.27
CA ILE A 169 -5.50 1.52 -8.22
C ILE A 169 -5.43 2.12 -9.64
N ALA A 170 -6.25 3.14 -9.94
CA ALA A 170 -6.15 3.90 -11.19
C ALA A 170 -4.81 4.66 -11.31
N HIS A 171 -4.15 4.99 -10.19
CA HIS A 171 -2.76 5.49 -10.18
C HIS A 171 -1.72 4.36 -10.18
N LEU A 172 -2.07 3.18 -9.67
CA LEU A 172 -1.18 2.02 -9.58
C LEU A 172 -0.90 1.38 -10.96
N GLY A 173 -1.92 1.21 -11.81
CA GLY A 173 -1.72 0.62 -13.15
C GLY A 173 -0.67 1.38 -13.98
N PRO A 174 -0.83 2.71 -14.18
CA PRO A 174 0.13 3.56 -14.88
C PRO A 174 1.54 3.54 -14.27
N SER A 175 1.65 3.60 -12.94
CA SER A 175 2.95 3.58 -12.26
C SER A 175 3.67 2.23 -12.40
N ALA A 176 2.95 1.12 -12.29
CA ALA A 176 3.50 -0.22 -12.54
C ALA A 176 3.95 -0.38 -14.00
N ALA A 177 3.18 0.12 -14.97
CA ALA A 177 3.56 0.11 -16.38
C ALA A 177 4.83 0.94 -16.65
N ALA A 178 4.93 2.13 -16.05
CA ALA A 178 6.13 2.98 -16.13
C ALA A 178 7.36 2.31 -15.47
N GLY A 179 7.17 1.67 -14.32
CA GLY A 179 8.21 0.91 -13.62
C GLY A 179 8.71 -0.29 -14.42
N ILE A 180 7.80 -1.06 -15.04
CA ILE A 180 8.15 -2.15 -15.95
C ILE A 180 8.87 -1.61 -17.20
N GLY A 181 8.42 -0.47 -17.75
CA GLY A 181 9.08 0.20 -18.87
C GLY A 181 10.53 0.58 -18.56
N THR A 182 10.77 1.14 -17.37
CA THR A 182 12.12 1.47 -16.88
C THR A 182 12.96 0.21 -16.71
N LEU A 183 12.39 -0.81 -16.05
CA LEU A 183 13.02 -2.10 -15.79
C LEU A 183 13.55 -2.74 -17.09
N LEU A 184 12.74 -2.72 -18.15
CA LEU A 184 13.06 -3.28 -19.45
C LEU A 184 13.83 -2.32 -20.37
N SER A 185 14.11 -1.08 -19.92
CA SER A 185 14.75 -0.03 -20.72
C SER A 185 14.03 0.22 -22.06
N LEU A 186 12.69 0.26 -22.03
CA LEU A 186 11.87 0.45 -23.22
C LEU A 186 11.96 1.89 -23.76
N PRO A 187 11.73 2.10 -25.07
CA PRO A 187 11.62 3.44 -25.64
C PRO A 187 10.45 4.23 -25.03
N THR A 188 10.62 5.55 -24.91
CA THR A 188 9.59 6.47 -24.37
C THR A 188 8.21 6.26 -25.02
N GLU A 189 8.13 6.13 -26.35
CA GLU A 189 6.85 5.90 -27.04
C GLU A 189 6.19 4.58 -26.59
N THR A 190 6.94 3.51 -26.38
CA THR A 190 6.40 2.23 -25.89
C THR A 190 5.86 2.37 -24.47
N ILE A 191 6.61 3.03 -23.58
CA ILE A 191 6.18 3.27 -22.20
C ILE A 191 4.92 4.16 -22.18
N TYR A 192 4.89 5.20 -23.01
CA TYR A 192 3.75 6.09 -23.19
C TYR A 192 2.48 5.30 -23.53
N GLN A 193 2.53 4.40 -24.52
CA GLN A 193 1.37 3.57 -24.88
C GLN A 193 0.95 2.65 -23.71
N ALA A 194 1.90 2.02 -23.02
CA ALA A 194 1.61 1.14 -21.89
C ALA A 194 0.92 1.88 -20.73
N VAL A 195 1.42 3.07 -20.38
CA VAL A 195 0.87 3.93 -19.32
C VAL A 195 -0.58 4.30 -19.63
N GLN A 196 -0.88 4.66 -20.88
CA GLN A 196 -2.25 4.99 -21.30
C GLN A 196 -3.20 3.80 -21.25
N GLN A 197 -2.76 2.64 -21.76
CA GLN A 197 -3.57 1.43 -21.70
C GLN A 197 -3.82 1.03 -20.24
N ALA A 198 -2.78 1.08 -19.38
CA ALA A 198 -2.91 0.72 -17.98
C ALA A 198 -3.93 1.61 -17.25
N LEU A 199 -3.86 2.95 -17.40
CA LEU A 199 -4.87 3.85 -16.82
C LEU A 199 -6.29 3.44 -17.25
N HIS A 200 -6.48 3.20 -18.54
CA HIS A 200 -7.78 2.90 -19.12
C HIS A 200 -8.41 1.64 -18.54
N VAL A 201 -7.62 0.58 -18.32
CA VAL A 201 -8.14 -0.73 -17.86
C VAL A 201 -8.09 -0.94 -16.34
N THR A 202 -7.38 -0.09 -15.59
CA THR A 202 -7.30 -0.18 -14.13
C THR A 202 -8.10 0.92 -13.41
N THR A 203 -8.95 1.65 -14.12
CA THR A 203 -9.88 2.61 -13.52
C THR A 203 -11.16 1.90 -13.09
N THR A 204 -11.30 1.65 -11.80
CA THR A 204 -12.47 0.98 -11.23
C THR A 204 -13.18 1.85 -10.19
N THR A 205 -14.46 1.60 -9.95
CA THR A 205 -15.18 2.27 -8.86
C THR A 205 -14.61 1.87 -7.49
N ARG A 206 -14.81 2.74 -6.50
CA ARG A 206 -14.41 2.52 -5.11
C ARG A 206 -15.36 1.58 -4.34
N GLN A 207 -16.29 0.91 -5.02
CA GLN A 207 -17.19 -0.05 -4.38
C GLN A 207 -16.42 -1.21 -3.72
N SER A 208 -15.20 -1.49 -4.18
CA SER A 208 -14.24 -2.40 -3.55
C SER A 208 -13.95 -2.10 -2.06
N ARG A 209 -14.28 -0.90 -1.57
CA ARG A 209 -13.89 -0.39 -0.24
C ARG A 209 -15.04 0.28 0.52
N LYS A 210 -16.30 0.00 0.18
CA LYS A 210 -17.49 0.57 0.85
C LYS A 210 -18.60 -0.47 1.01
N GLY A 211 -19.28 -0.47 2.16
CA GLY A 211 -20.36 -1.41 2.48
C GLY A 211 -19.81 -2.75 2.96
N GLU A 212 -20.27 -3.86 2.38
CA GLU A 212 -19.66 -5.19 2.60
C GLU A 212 -18.30 -5.25 1.89
N ILE A 213 -17.24 -4.90 2.63
CA ILE A 213 -15.87 -4.93 2.11
C ILE A 213 -15.44 -6.39 1.94
N SER A 214 -15.54 -6.89 0.71
CA SER A 214 -15.16 -8.26 0.37
C SER A 214 -13.65 -8.41 0.24
N SER A 215 -13.19 -9.66 0.11
CA SER A 215 -11.78 -9.99 -0.18
C SER A 215 -11.23 -9.30 -1.43
N TRP A 216 -12.08 -8.80 -2.34
CA TRP A 216 -11.67 -8.03 -3.51
C TRP A 216 -10.78 -6.82 -3.18
N LYS A 217 -10.88 -6.26 -1.97
CA LYS A 217 -9.96 -5.21 -1.47
C LYS A 217 -8.48 -5.61 -1.61
N ALA A 218 -8.16 -6.89 -1.39
CA ALA A 218 -6.81 -7.45 -1.53
C ALA A 218 -6.44 -7.75 -3.00
N TYR A 219 -7.43 -8.11 -3.82
CA TYR A 219 -7.23 -8.42 -5.24
C TYR A 219 -7.11 -7.18 -6.12
N ALA A 220 -7.72 -6.06 -5.76
CA ALA A 220 -7.77 -4.87 -6.60
C ALA A 220 -6.36 -4.35 -7.00
N PRO A 221 -5.37 -4.22 -6.09
CA PRO A 221 -4.02 -3.82 -6.50
C PRO A 221 -3.30 -4.89 -7.33
N ALA A 222 -3.51 -6.16 -7.00
CA ALA A 222 -2.97 -7.28 -7.75
C ALA A 222 -3.52 -7.32 -9.20
N PHE A 223 -4.78 -6.95 -9.39
CA PHE A 223 -5.40 -6.77 -10.70
C PHE A 223 -4.69 -5.68 -11.50
N ALA A 224 -4.45 -4.51 -10.89
CA ALA A 224 -3.76 -3.42 -11.58
C ALA A 224 -2.34 -3.80 -12.01
N GLY A 225 -1.59 -4.50 -11.15
CA GLY A 225 -0.27 -5.02 -11.50
C GLY A 225 -0.32 -6.05 -12.65
N LYS A 226 -1.28 -6.98 -12.63
CA LYS A 226 -1.51 -7.95 -13.71
C LYS A 226 -1.83 -7.25 -15.03
N MET A 227 -2.72 -6.26 -15.01
CA MET A 227 -3.08 -5.49 -16.20
C MET A 227 -1.95 -4.61 -16.73
N ALA A 228 -1.08 -4.09 -15.86
CA ALA A 228 0.11 -3.35 -16.28
C ALA A 228 1.10 -4.24 -17.06
N ILE A 229 1.30 -5.49 -16.62
CA ILE A 229 2.13 -6.47 -17.35
C ILE A 229 1.55 -6.75 -18.74
N GLU A 230 0.24 -7.02 -18.82
CA GLU A 230 -0.44 -7.28 -20.09
C GLU A 230 -0.44 -6.06 -21.02
N ALA A 231 -0.59 -4.85 -20.47
CA ALA A 231 -0.50 -3.61 -21.23
C ALA A 231 0.90 -3.43 -21.84
N VAL A 232 1.96 -3.63 -21.06
CA VAL A 232 3.34 -3.55 -21.55
C VAL A 232 3.62 -4.60 -22.63
N ASP A 233 3.26 -5.87 -22.40
CA ASP A 233 3.46 -6.93 -23.41
C ASP A 233 2.72 -6.60 -24.72
N ARG A 234 1.45 -6.16 -24.63
CA ARG A 234 0.66 -5.80 -25.80
C ARG A 234 1.32 -4.69 -26.61
N VAL A 235 1.75 -3.60 -25.98
CA VAL A 235 2.34 -2.46 -26.73
C VAL A 235 3.76 -2.76 -27.24
N MET A 236 4.52 -3.64 -26.56
CA MET A 236 5.81 -4.14 -27.07
C MET A 236 5.64 -4.90 -28.40
N ARG A 237 4.44 -5.39 -28.71
CA ARG A 237 4.10 -6.03 -29.99
C ARG A 237 3.69 -5.05 -31.08
N GLY A 238 3.81 -3.75 -30.85
CA GLY A 238 3.52 -2.69 -31.83
C GLY A 238 2.09 -2.14 -31.76
N GLU A 239 1.32 -2.55 -30.76
CA GLU A 239 -0.04 -2.07 -30.56
C GLU A 239 -0.09 -0.69 -29.89
N GLY A 240 -1.08 0.13 -30.29
CA GLY A 240 -1.38 1.42 -29.65
C GLY A 240 -2.45 1.32 -28.56
N ALA A 241 -2.58 2.39 -27.77
CA ALA A 241 -3.56 2.55 -26.70
C ALA A 241 -4.52 3.73 -26.95
N PRO A 242 -5.70 3.77 -26.29
CA PRO A 242 -6.55 4.96 -26.27
C PRO A 242 -5.76 6.21 -25.83
N SER A 243 -5.87 7.31 -26.59
CA SER A 243 -5.00 8.47 -26.44
C SER A 243 -5.70 9.78 -26.84
N PRO A 244 -5.48 10.90 -26.11
CA PRO A 244 -4.84 10.99 -24.80
C PRO A 244 -5.72 10.45 -23.69
N ALA A 245 -5.17 9.66 -22.77
CA ALA A 245 -5.93 8.94 -21.75
C ALA A 245 -6.43 9.88 -20.63
N TRP A 246 -5.60 10.81 -20.16
CA TRP A 246 -6.03 11.82 -19.18
C TRP A 246 -6.79 12.98 -19.84
N GLU A 247 -6.18 13.55 -20.88
CA GLU A 247 -6.59 14.81 -21.50
C GLU A 247 -7.65 14.67 -22.59
N GLY A 248 -7.97 13.46 -23.04
CA GLY A 248 -8.90 13.24 -24.15
C GLY A 248 -10.28 13.82 -23.89
N GLU A 249 -11.00 14.18 -24.96
CA GLU A 249 -12.37 14.69 -24.91
C GLU A 249 -13.32 13.69 -24.21
N ASP A 250 -13.11 12.40 -24.47
CA ASP A 250 -13.77 11.29 -23.77
C ASP A 250 -12.85 10.60 -22.74
N GLY A 251 -11.86 11.35 -22.23
CA GLY A 251 -10.80 10.86 -21.36
C GLY A 251 -11.15 10.83 -19.88
N PHE A 252 -10.16 10.42 -19.08
CA PHE A 252 -10.27 10.22 -17.64
C PHE A 252 -10.74 11.48 -16.90
N ILE A 253 -10.16 12.65 -17.20
CA ILE A 253 -10.55 13.91 -16.56
C ILE A 253 -11.99 14.29 -16.91
N ALA A 254 -12.36 14.15 -18.18
CA ALA A 254 -13.62 14.64 -18.72
C ALA A 254 -14.85 13.92 -18.14
N TRP A 255 -14.74 12.61 -17.90
CA TRP A 255 -15.92 11.80 -17.56
C TRP A 255 -15.82 11.00 -16.27
N LEU A 256 -14.61 10.75 -15.76
CA LEU A 256 -14.41 9.94 -14.55
C LEU A 256 -13.99 10.78 -13.34
N LEU A 257 -13.54 12.02 -13.57
CA LEU A 257 -13.16 12.95 -12.51
C LEU A 257 -14.05 14.21 -12.48
N SER A 258 -13.45 15.40 -12.31
CA SER A 258 -14.15 16.69 -12.12
C SER A 258 -14.77 17.29 -13.39
N GLY A 259 -14.68 16.62 -14.54
CA GLY A 259 -15.30 17.06 -15.79
C GLY A 259 -14.37 17.86 -16.70
N PRO A 260 -14.83 18.22 -17.92
CA PRO A 260 -13.99 18.77 -18.99
C PRO A 260 -13.45 20.19 -18.74
N LYS A 261 -13.89 20.85 -17.65
CA LYS A 261 -13.40 22.17 -17.23
C LYS A 261 -12.38 22.09 -16.09
N ALA A 262 -12.13 20.89 -15.58
CA ALA A 262 -11.18 20.69 -14.49
C ALA A 262 -9.74 20.75 -15.00
N GLU A 263 -8.87 21.20 -14.12
CA GLU A 263 -7.43 21.24 -14.34
C GLU A 263 -6.76 20.68 -13.09
N TYR A 264 -5.83 19.76 -13.30
CA TYR A 264 -5.01 19.15 -12.25
C TYR A 264 -3.57 19.60 -12.42
N THR A 265 -2.81 19.57 -11.33
CA THR A 265 -1.37 19.83 -11.35
C THR A 265 -0.64 18.62 -10.82
N VAL A 266 0.13 17.94 -11.66
CA VAL A 266 0.92 16.77 -11.28
C VAL A 266 2.39 17.17 -11.21
N PRO A 267 3.03 17.04 -10.03
CA PRO A 267 4.48 17.21 -9.93
C PRO A 267 5.17 16.01 -10.59
N LEU A 268 6.22 16.21 -11.39
CA LEU A 268 7.10 15.13 -11.87
C LEU A 268 8.56 15.59 -11.81
N PRO A 269 9.54 14.69 -11.62
CA PRO A 269 10.94 15.04 -11.74
C PRO A 269 11.28 15.46 -13.17
N GLU A 270 12.20 16.41 -13.30
CA GLU A 270 12.77 16.79 -14.60
C GLU A 270 13.85 15.80 -15.02
N LYS A 271 14.21 15.81 -16.31
CA LYS A 271 15.27 14.96 -16.84
C LYS A 271 16.58 15.19 -16.07
N GLY A 272 17.14 14.11 -15.54
CA GLY A 272 18.36 14.10 -14.72
C GLY A 272 18.11 14.33 -13.23
N GLU A 273 16.88 14.64 -12.79
CA GLU A 273 16.54 14.69 -11.37
C GLU A 273 16.34 13.27 -10.80
N ALA A 274 16.80 13.06 -9.56
CA ALA A 274 16.66 11.78 -8.89
C ALA A 274 15.19 11.48 -8.54
N LYS A 275 14.82 10.20 -8.64
CA LYS A 275 13.51 9.66 -8.24
C LYS A 275 13.55 9.36 -6.74
N LEU A 276 13.03 10.26 -5.91
CA LEU A 276 13.18 10.23 -4.44
C LEU A 276 11.88 9.89 -3.70
N ALA A 277 10.75 9.77 -4.38
CA ALA A 277 9.44 9.76 -3.74
C ALA A 277 9.19 8.56 -2.81
N ILE A 278 9.93 7.45 -2.96
CA ILE A 278 9.87 6.32 -2.03
C ILE A 278 10.24 6.72 -0.59
N LEU A 279 11.07 7.76 -0.43
CA LEU A 279 11.50 8.27 0.88
C LEU A 279 10.37 9.03 1.60
N ASP A 280 9.37 9.50 0.85
CA ASP A 280 8.17 10.15 1.39
C ASP A 280 7.15 9.11 1.90
N THR A 281 7.26 7.83 1.50
CA THR A 281 6.30 6.78 1.91
C THR A 281 6.61 6.24 3.30
N TYR A 282 5.60 5.67 3.94
CA TYR A 282 5.70 5.20 5.32
C TYR A 282 5.08 3.83 5.50
N THR A 283 5.77 2.97 6.24
CA THR A 283 5.21 1.67 6.64
C THR A 283 4.23 1.83 7.78
N LYS A 284 3.23 0.94 7.81
CA LYS A 284 2.43 0.68 9.00
C LYS A 284 3.28 -0.14 9.96
N GLU A 285 3.53 0.36 11.17
CA GLU A 285 4.19 -0.43 12.24
C GLU A 285 3.20 -1.37 12.90
N HIS A 286 1.95 -0.93 13.03
CA HIS A 286 0.86 -1.68 13.64
C HIS A 286 -0.09 -2.18 12.55
N SER A 287 -0.58 -3.42 12.63
CA SER A 287 -1.61 -3.93 11.71
C SER A 287 -2.92 -3.27 12.10
N ALA A 288 -3.12 -2.03 11.73
CA ALA A 288 -4.31 -1.25 12.02
C ALA A 288 -4.52 -0.20 10.90
N GLU A 289 -5.72 0.35 10.75
CA GLU A 289 -5.93 1.41 9.76
C GLU A 289 -4.99 2.62 10.00
N TYR A 290 -4.51 3.27 8.93
CA TYR A 290 -3.36 4.19 9.04
C TYR A 290 -3.61 5.36 10.01
N GLN A 291 -4.82 5.91 10.07
CA GLN A 291 -5.18 7.00 10.97
C GLN A 291 -5.14 6.61 12.45
N SER A 292 -4.97 5.32 12.76
CA SER A 292 -4.77 4.84 14.12
C SER A 292 -3.30 4.73 14.55
N GLN A 293 -2.34 4.70 13.61
CA GLN A 293 -0.93 4.40 13.91
C GLN A 293 -0.36 5.33 14.98
N ALA A 294 -0.48 6.64 14.79
CA ALA A 294 0.01 7.62 15.75
C ALA A 294 -0.72 7.53 17.09
N LEU A 295 -2.02 7.23 17.06
CA LEU A 295 -2.82 7.11 18.28
C LEU A 295 -2.48 5.84 19.08
N ILE A 296 -2.04 4.75 18.44
CA ILE A 296 -1.47 3.57 19.12
C ILE A 296 -0.18 3.97 19.85
N ASP A 297 0.71 4.72 19.18
CA ASP A 297 1.96 5.19 19.81
C ASP A 297 1.68 6.14 20.98
N LEU A 298 0.67 7.01 20.84
CA LEU A 298 0.22 7.89 21.91
C LEU A 298 -0.38 7.11 23.10
N ALA A 299 -1.18 6.08 22.84
CA ALA A 299 -1.70 5.18 23.88
C ALA A 299 -0.55 4.53 24.66
N ARG A 300 0.46 3.98 23.96
CA ARG A 300 1.65 3.39 24.59
C ARG A 300 2.41 4.39 25.46
N ARG A 301 2.52 5.65 25.01
CA ARG A 301 3.18 6.73 25.77
C ARG A 301 2.37 7.18 26.99
N LEU A 302 1.03 7.14 26.89
CA LEU A 302 0.12 7.55 27.96
C LEU A 302 -0.08 6.47 29.03
N GLY A 303 -0.10 5.18 28.67
CA GLY A 303 -0.34 4.08 29.60
C GLY A 303 0.44 4.17 30.91
N PRO A 304 1.78 4.30 30.88
CA PRO A 304 2.59 4.45 32.09
C PRO A 304 2.30 5.73 32.90
N LYS A 305 1.85 6.82 32.26
CA LYS A 305 1.47 8.08 32.94
C LYS A 305 0.12 7.97 33.63
N ILE A 306 -0.80 7.18 33.08
CA ILE A 306 -2.13 6.93 33.63
C ILE A 306 -2.07 5.93 34.79
N GLY A 307 -1.30 4.85 34.62
CA GLY A 307 -1.22 3.76 35.59
C GLY A 307 -2.52 2.96 35.65
N ASP A 308 -3.29 3.13 36.73
CA ASP A 308 -4.52 2.37 36.96
C ASP A 308 -5.69 2.87 36.09
N LEU A 309 -5.97 2.13 35.01
CA LEU A 309 -7.02 2.45 34.03
C LEU A 309 -8.44 2.42 34.65
N THR A 310 -8.66 1.77 35.79
CA THR A 310 -9.98 1.73 36.45
C THR A 310 -10.42 3.09 36.99
N LYS A 311 -9.46 4.01 37.17
CA LYS A 311 -9.68 5.40 37.60
C LYS A 311 -10.12 6.32 36.46
N ILE A 312 -10.08 5.87 35.21
CA ILE A 312 -10.52 6.66 34.07
C ILE A 312 -12.05 6.82 34.11
N GLU A 313 -12.49 8.07 33.96
CA GLU A 313 -13.90 8.42 33.78
C GLU A 313 -14.23 8.55 32.28
N SER A 314 -13.41 9.28 31.53
CA SER A 314 -13.59 9.43 30.07
C SER A 314 -12.26 9.67 29.34
N ILE A 315 -12.23 9.33 28.06
CA ILE A 315 -11.14 9.65 27.13
C ILE A 315 -11.76 10.32 25.90
N VAL A 316 -11.23 11.49 25.55
CA VAL A 316 -11.65 12.23 24.34
C VAL A 316 -10.45 12.39 23.41
N ILE A 317 -10.60 11.90 22.18
CA ILE A 317 -9.61 12.04 21.11
C ILE A 317 -10.05 13.18 20.18
N HIS A 318 -9.34 14.30 20.24
CA HIS A 318 -9.47 15.41 19.29
C HIS A 318 -8.63 15.10 18.05
N THR A 319 -9.27 14.99 16.89
CA THR A 319 -8.62 14.49 15.67
C THR A 319 -9.26 15.08 14.41
N SER A 320 -8.76 14.69 13.24
CA SER A 320 -9.23 15.17 11.95
C SER A 320 -10.66 14.68 11.62
N HIS A 321 -11.32 15.36 10.69
CA HIS A 321 -12.57 14.94 10.07
C HIS A 321 -12.50 13.47 9.62
N HIS A 322 -11.43 13.10 8.92
CA HIS A 322 -11.28 11.74 8.40
C HIS A 322 -11.26 10.72 9.54
N THR A 323 -10.44 10.92 10.57
CA THR A 323 -10.37 10.00 11.70
C THR A 323 -11.73 9.93 12.43
N HIS A 324 -12.37 11.07 12.70
CA HIS A 324 -13.65 11.14 13.41
C HIS A 324 -14.79 10.42 12.68
N TYR A 325 -14.97 10.66 11.39
CA TYR A 325 -16.09 10.12 10.60
C TYR A 325 -15.81 8.77 9.96
N VAL A 326 -14.54 8.37 9.80
CA VAL A 326 -14.19 7.08 9.15
C VAL A 326 -13.90 5.99 10.17
N ILE A 327 -13.18 6.26 11.27
CA ILE A 327 -12.82 5.24 12.28
C ILE A 327 -13.23 5.60 13.71
N GLY A 328 -13.74 6.81 13.94
CA GLY A 328 -14.20 7.33 15.22
C GLY A 328 -15.69 7.19 15.48
N THR A 329 -16.12 7.81 16.58
CA THR A 329 -17.53 7.87 17.01
C THR A 329 -18.43 8.63 16.04
N GLY A 330 -17.88 9.55 15.24
CA GLY A 330 -18.61 10.29 14.21
C GLY A 330 -19.10 9.40 13.05
N ALA A 331 -18.56 8.19 12.91
CA ALA A 331 -19.04 7.21 11.93
C ALA A 331 -20.48 6.77 12.18
N ASN A 332 -20.99 6.92 13.42
CA ASN A 332 -22.32 6.46 13.84
C ASN A 332 -22.59 4.98 13.52
N ASP A 333 -21.53 4.17 13.63
CA ASP A 333 -21.52 2.73 13.34
C ASP A 333 -21.45 1.97 14.69
N PRO A 334 -22.56 1.40 15.18
CA PRO A 334 -22.58 0.73 16.48
C PRO A 334 -21.71 -0.53 16.52
N GLN A 335 -21.45 -1.17 15.38
CA GLN A 335 -20.57 -2.34 15.29
C GLN A 335 -19.13 -2.00 15.70
N LYS A 336 -18.72 -0.72 15.64
CA LYS A 336 -17.42 -0.26 16.13
C LYS A 336 -17.32 -0.12 17.63
N MET A 337 -18.37 -0.45 18.36
CA MET A 337 -18.41 -0.55 19.82
C MET A 337 -18.82 -1.96 20.28
N ASP A 338 -18.84 -2.94 19.36
CA ASP A 338 -19.31 -4.30 19.62
C ASP A 338 -18.13 -5.27 19.78
N PRO A 339 -17.96 -5.94 20.94
CA PRO A 339 -16.87 -6.89 21.16
C PRO A 339 -16.95 -8.16 20.29
N THR A 340 -18.07 -8.41 19.63
CA THR A 340 -18.27 -9.53 18.70
C THR A 340 -18.05 -9.15 17.23
N ALA A 341 -17.68 -7.89 16.97
CA ALA A 341 -17.44 -7.41 15.62
C ALA A 341 -16.29 -8.15 14.92
N SER A 342 -16.34 -8.14 13.58
CA SER A 342 -15.29 -8.73 12.76
C SER A 342 -13.93 -8.06 13.00
N ARG A 343 -12.83 -8.77 12.68
CA ARG A 343 -11.48 -8.17 12.68
C ARG A 343 -11.45 -6.89 11.84
N GLU A 344 -12.07 -6.92 10.68
CA GLU A 344 -12.12 -5.81 9.73
C GLU A 344 -12.84 -4.59 10.32
N THR A 345 -13.87 -4.79 11.15
CA THR A 345 -14.54 -3.73 11.90
C THR A 345 -13.68 -3.18 13.04
N LEU A 346 -13.06 -4.06 13.83
CA LEU A 346 -12.19 -3.67 14.95
C LEU A 346 -10.94 -2.91 14.46
N ASP A 347 -10.43 -3.27 13.29
CA ASP A 347 -9.35 -2.58 12.56
C ASP A 347 -9.70 -1.13 12.19
N HIS A 348 -10.99 -0.79 12.19
CA HIS A 348 -11.53 0.55 11.89
C HIS A 348 -12.32 1.15 13.07
N SER A 349 -12.03 0.72 14.30
CA SER A 349 -12.57 1.29 15.54
C SER A 349 -11.44 1.90 16.37
N ILE A 350 -11.24 3.21 16.28
CA ILE A 350 -10.17 3.87 17.04
C ILE A 350 -10.38 3.78 18.55
N MET A 351 -11.64 3.68 19.00
CA MET A 351 -11.97 3.50 20.39
C MET A 351 -11.46 2.15 20.92
N TYR A 352 -11.70 1.07 20.16
CA TYR A 352 -11.17 -0.26 20.47
C TYR A 352 -9.64 -0.27 20.44
N ILE A 353 -9.09 0.26 19.34
CA ILE A 353 -7.65 0.25 19.09
C ILE A 353 -6.90 0.96 20.22
N PHE A 354 -7.39 2.14 20.62
CA PHE A 354 -6.78 2.93 21.67
C PHE A 354 -6.91 2.26 23.05
N ALA A 355 -8.05 1.61 23.35
CA ALA A 355 -8.24 0.87 24.60
C ALA A 355 -7.25 -0.29 24.75
N VAL A 356 -7.15 -1.15 23.72
CA VAL A 356 -6.24 -2.31 23.75
C VAL A 356 -4.78 -1.86 23.76
N ALA A 357 -4.42 -0.81 23.01
CA ALA A 357 -3.05 -0.27 23.02
C ALA A 357 -2.67 0.33 24.39
N LEU A 358 -3.61 0.93 25.12
CA LEU A 358 -3.41 1.40 26.50
C LEU A 358 -3.19 0.24 27.47
N GLU A 359 -3.99 -0.83 27.36
CA GLU A 359 -3.93 -2.00 28.25
C GLU A 359 -2.68 -2.85 28.02
N ASP A 360 -2.36 -3.12 26.76
CA ASP A 360 -1.31 -4.09 26.39
C ASP A 360 0.06 -3.42 26.17
N GLY A 361 0.11 -2.08 26.06
CA GLY A 361 1.33 -1.35 25.74
C GLY A 361 1.90 -1.68 24.35
N GLY A 362 1.08 -2.28 23.47
CA GLY A 362 1.46 -2.73 22.15
C GLY A 362 0.26 -3.11 21.29
N TRP A 363 0.53 -3.43 20.02
CA TRP A 363 -0.48 -3.86 19.05
C TRP A 363 0.07 -5.00 18.20
N HIS A 364 -0.70 -6.07 18.03
CA HIS A 364 -0.29 -7.25 17.28
C HIS A 364 -1.38 -7.69 16.30
N HIS A 365 -0.98 -8.11 15.09
CA HIS A 365 -1.88 -8.30 13.95
C HIS A 365 -2.94 -9.42 14.10
N GLN A 366 -2.77 -10.30 15.08
CA GLN A 366 -3.68 -11.41 15.39
C GLN A 366 -4.25 -11.31 16.80
N THR A 367 -3.38 -11.30 17.80
CA THR A 367 -3.77 -11.42 19.22
C THR A 367 -4.52 -10.19 19.73
N SER A 368 -4.25 -9.00 19.18
CA SER A 368 -5.03 -7.80 19.48
C SER A 368 -6.45 -7.82 18.88
N TYR A 369 -6.79 -8.83 18.07
CA TYR A 369 -8.13 -9.01 17.48
C TYR A 369 -8.82 -10.30 17.93
N ALA A 370 -8.18 -11.10 18.79
CA ALA A 370 -8.75 -12.37 19.23
C ALA A 370 -10.08 -12.13 19.97
N PRO A 371 -11.14 -12.94 19.74
CA PRO A 371 -12.41 -12.76 20.43
C PRO A 371 -12.27 -12.73 21.96
N GLU A 372 -11.37 -13.54 22.51
CA GLU A 372 -11.09 -13.60 23.95
C GLU A 372 -10.39 -12.34 24.47
N ARG A 373 -9.67 -11.63 23.59
CA ARG A 373 -9.05 -10.32 23.91
C ARG A 373 -10.06 -9.19 23.81
N ALA A 374 -10.88 -9.17 22.75
CA ALA A 374 -11.88 -8.15 22.51
C ALA A 374 -13.03 -8.20 23.55
N GLY A 375 -13.42 -9.40 23.95
CA GLY A 375 -14.53 -9.65 24.89
C GLY A 375 -14.19 -9.49 26.36
N ARG A 376 -12.97 -9.04 26.74
CA ARG A 376 -12.61 -8.83 28.15
C ARG A 376 -13.50 -7.74 28.78
N PRO A 377 -14.15 -7.98 29.93
CA PRO A 377 -15.06 -7.00 30.53
C PRO A 377 -14.43 -5.63 30.81
N GLU A 378 -13.18 -5.61 31.25
CA GLU A 378 -12.41 -4.39 31.52
C GLU A 378 -12.12 -3.59 30.23
N THR A 379 -11.79 -4.28 29.14
CA THR A 379 -11.54 -3.67 27.83
C THR A 379 -12.80 -3.07 27.27
N VAL A 380 -13.92 -3.80 27.32
CA VAL A 380 -15.23 -3.28 26.89
C VAL A 380 -15.60 -2.04 27.71
N ALA A 381 -15.42 -2.09 29.04
CA ALA A 381 -15.69 -0.95 29.90
C ALA A 381 -14.79 0.27 29.61
N LEU A 382 -13.52 0.09 29.26
CA LEU A 382 -12.62 1.18 28.86
C LEU A 382 -12.95 1.71 27.46
N TRP A 383 -13.18 0.82 26.51
CA TRP A 383 -13.57 1.12 25.13
C TRP A 383 -14.78 2.04 25.09
N HIS A 384 -15.83 1.75 25.87
CA HIS A 384 -17.03 2.59 25.94
C HIS A 384 -16.84 3.96 26.64
N LYS A 385 -15.67 4.22 27.23
CA LYS A 385 -15.32 5.56 27.76
C LYS A 385 -14.56 6.42 26.75
N ILE A 386 -14.17 5.85 25.61
CA ILE A 386 -13.41 6.55 24.58
C ILE A 386 -14.37 7.10 23.53
N SER A 387 -14.22 8.39 23.25
CA SER A 387 -14.95 9.11 22.22
C SER A 387 -14.01 9.93 21.36
N THR A 388 -14.46 10.29 20.16
CA THR A 388 -13.72 11.17 19.26
C THR A 388 -14.50 12.45 18.99
N VAL A 389 -13.79 13.54 18.76
CA VAL A 389 -14.36 14.80 18.28
C VAL A 389 -13.50 15.32 17.13
N GLU A 390 -14.17 15.85 16.10
CA GLU A 390 -13.46 16.62 15.08
C GLU A 390 -12.90 17.91 15.68
N ASP A 391 -11.65 18.19 15.39
CA ASP A 391 -10.98 19.44 15.72
C ASP A 391 -10.47 20.08 14.42
N ALA A 392 -10.90 21.32 14.17
CA ALA A 392 -10.67 22.02 12.90
C ALA A 392 -9.18 22.17 12.57
N GLU A 393 -8.31 22.31 13.58
CA GLU A 393 -6.87 22.42 13.36
C GLU A 393 -6.28 21.07 12.92
N TRP A 394 -6.73 19.96 13.49
CA TRP A 394 -6.33 18.63 13.04
C TRP A 394 -6.84 18.31 11.64
N THR A 395 -8.07 18.73 11.28
CA THR A 395 -8.58 18.64 9.91
C THR A 395 -7.74 19.47 8.93
N ARG A 396 -7.40 20.72 9.26
CA ARG A 396 -6.53 21.58 8.44
C ARG A 396 -5.16 20.93 8.21
N ARG A 397 -4.54 20.40 9.26
CA ARG A 397 -3.24 19.71 9.18
C ARG A 397 -3.34 18.44 8.33
N TYR A 398 -4.38 17.64 8.47
CA TYR A 398 -4.60 16.43 7.68
C TYR A 398 -4.58 16.71 6.16
N HIS A 399 -5.18 17.81 5.73
CA HIS A 399 -5.24 18.24 4.33
C HIS A 399 -4.06 19.09 3.87
N SER A 400 -3.07 19.35 4.73
CA SER A 400 -1.93 20.17 4.34
C SER A 400 -1.10 19.51 3.24
N SER A 401 -0.73 20.30 2.23
CA SER A 401 0.25 19.92 1.21
C SER A 401 1.70 20.11 1.69
N ASP A 402 1.92 20.84 2.78
CA ASP A 402 3.24 20.96 3.43
C ASP A 402 3.49 19.73 4.32
N PRO A 403 4.45 18.85 3.98
CA PRO A 403 4.71 17.63 4.75
C PRO A 403 5.03 17.90 6.23
N ARG A 404 5.57 19.09 6.56
CA ARG A 404 5.92 19.45 7.94
C ARG A 404 4.71 19.85 8.79
N GLN A 405 3.62 20.26 8.16
CA GLN A 405 2.37 20.59 8.85
C GLN A 405 1.41 19.40 8.87
N LYS A 406 1.56 18.51 7.90
CA LYS A 406 0.73 17.33 7.72
C LYS A 406 0.73 16.44 8.96
N ALA A 407 -0.46 16.04 9.39
CA ALA A 407 -0.65 15.26 10.60
C ALA A 407 -1.79 14.26 10.43
N PHE A 408 -1.61 13.08 11.00
CA PHE A 408 -2.55 11.95 10.96
C PHE A 408 -2.94 11.46 12.36
N GLY A 409 -2.40 12.08 13.42
CA GLY A 409 -2.70 11.73 14.80
C GLY A 409 -3.81 12.58 15.43
N GLY A 410 -3.57 13.03 16.66
CA GLY A 410 -4.55 13.76 17.45
C GLY A 410 -4.03 14.14 18.82
N ARG A 411 -4.88 14.88 19.55
CA ARG A 411 -4.70 15.21 20.96
C ARG A 411 -5.67 14.40 21.80
N VAL A 412 -5.16 13.68 22.78
CA VAL A 412 -5.96 12.86 23.70
C VAL A 412 -6.07 13.55 25.05
N VAL A 413 -7.27 13.57 25.59
CA VAL A 413 -7.58 14.09 26.93
C VAL A 413 -8.17 12.95 27.75
N VAL A 414 -7.50 12.60 28.85
CA VAL A 414 -7.93 11.58 29.80
C VAL A 414 -8.43 12.26 31.06
N THR A 415 -9.70 12.05 31.39
CA THR A 415 -10.34 12.56 32.61
C THR A 415 -10.49 11.42 33.61
N PHE A 416 -10.02 11.64 34.85
CA PHE A 416 -10.10 10.65 35.92
C PHE A 416 -11.33 10.87 36.81
N LYS A 417 -11.77 9.81 37.50
CA LYS A 417 -12.77 9.86 38.57
C LYS A 417 -12.25 10.76 39.69
N GLY A 418 -12.80 11.96 39.79
CA GLY A 418 -12.28 13.03 40.67
C GLY A 418 -11.89 14.32 39.93
N GLY A 419 -11.96 14.32 38.59
CA GLY A 419 -11.89 15.53 37.76
C GLY A 419 -10.48 15.98 37.35
N SER A 420 -9.42 15.32 37.82
CA SER A 420 -8.07 15.57 37.30
C SER A 420 -7.96 15.13 35.83
N VAL A 421 -7.12 15.81 35.07
CA VAL A 421 -6.94 15.59 33.63
C VAL A 421 -5.47 15.42 33.27
N ILE A 422 -5.19 14.49 32.36
CA ILE A 422 -3.91 14.43 31.62
C ILE A 422 -4.21 14.58 30.14
N SER A 423 -3.39 15.34 29.43
CA SER A 423 -3.46 15.47 27.98
C SER A 423 -2.09 15.27 27.35
N ASP A 424 -2.09 14.73 26.14
CA ASP A 424 -0.90 14.53 25.32
C ASP A 424 -1.31 14.47 23.83
N GLU A 425 -0.39 14.75 22.92
CA GLU A 425 -0.69 14.78 21.48
C GLU A 425 0.46 14.27 20.60
N ILE A 426 0.11 13.80 19.41
CA ILE A 426 1.08 13.32 18.43
C ILE A 426 0.61 13.64 17.01
N ALA A 427 1.54 14.11 16.18
CA ALA A 427 1.23 14.52 14.81
C ALA A 427 1.22 13.35 13.82
N VAL A 428 2.26 12.52 13.88
CA VAL A 428 2.50 11.38 12.98
C VAL A 428 3.00 10.19 13.81
N ALA A 429 2.82 8.97 13.29
CA ALA A 429 3.30 7.77 13.96
C ALA A 429 4.82 7.80 14.16
N ASP A 430 5.32 7.09 15.16
CA ASP A 430 6.75 7.05 15.45
C ASP A 430 7.54 6.53 14.24
N ALA A 431 7.01 5.52 13.55
CA ALA A 431 7.59 4.90 12.37
C ALA A 431 7.60 5.76 11.09
N HIS A 432 6.86 6.87 11.07
CA HIS A 432 6.78 7.78 9.92
C HIS A 432 8.16 8.41 9.62
N PRO A 433 8.50 8.77 8.36
CA PRO A 433 9.75 9.46 8.01
C PRO A 433 10.03 10.72 8.84
N LEU A 434 8.96 11.40 9.26
CA LEU A 434 8.99 12.59 10.13
C LEU A 434 8.64 12.29 11.61
N GLY A 435 8.55 11.01 11.98
CA GLY A 435 8.21 10.54 13.32
C GLY A 435 9.41 10.52 14.27
N ALA A 436 9.17 10.13 15.53
CA ALA A 436 10.22 10.07 16.55
C ALA A 436 11.21 8.90 16.35
N ARG A 437 10.80 7.86 15.62
CA ARG A 437 11.61 6.67 15.33
C ARG A 437 11.33 6.18 13.89
N PRO A 438 11.75 6.94 12.86
CA PRO A 438 11.56 6.53 11.48
C PRO A 438 12.14 5.13 11.27
N PHE A 439 11.39 4.26 10.58
CA PHE A 439 11.85 2.89 10.35
C PHE A 439 13.08 2.87 9.43
N ALA A 440 14.14 2.23 9.92
CA ALA A 440 15.32 1.85 9.15
C ALA A 440 15.39 0.30 9.03
N ARG A 441 16.41 -0.21 8.34
CA ARG A 441 16.59 -1.65 8.08
C ARG A 441 16.35 -2.56 9.30
N PRO A 442 16.87 -2.27 10.51
CA PRO A 442 16.65 -3.14 11.67
C PRO A 442 15.17 -3.30 12.05
N GLN A 443 14.36 -2.24 11.91
CA GLN A 443 12.93 -2.29 12.22
C GLN A 443 12.15 -3.11 11.19
N TYR A 444 12.48 -2.99 9.90
CA TYR A 444 11.89 -3.85 8.86
C TYR A 444 12.26 -5.32 9.04
N VAL A 445 13.52 -5.60 9.39
CA VAL A 445 13.97 -6.97 9.70
C VAL A 445 13.23 -7.51 10.91
N ALA A 446 13.08 -6.73 11.98
CA ALA A 446 12.33 -7.14 13.16
C ALA A 446 10.87 -7.45 12.81
N LYS A 447 10.19 -6.56 12.06
CA LYS A 447 8.83 -6.77 11.57
C LYS A 447 8.71 -8.05 10.74
N PHE A 448 9.64 -8.30 9.82
CA PHE A 448 9.67 -9.55 9.04
C PHE A 448 9.79 -10.78 9.92
N ARG A 449 10.74 -10.79 10.87
CA ARG A 449 10.92 -11.93 11.77
C ARG A 449 9.69 -12.20 12.63
N THR A 450 9.06 -11.15 13.17
CA THR A 450 7.82 -11.27 13.95
C THR A 450 6.68 -11.85 13.09
N LEU A 451 6.47 -11.33 11.88
CA LEU A 451 5.38 -11.80 11.01
C LEU A 451 5.65 -13.15 10.35
N ALA A 452 6.92 -13.58 10.31
CA ALA A 452 7.34 -14.88 9.81
C ALA A 452 7.41 -15.97 10.89
N GLU A 453 7.24 -15.61 12.17
CA GLU A 453 7.33 -16.54 13.30
C GLU A 453 6.33 -17.68 13.17
N GLY A 454 6.81 -18.93 13.26
CA GLY A 454 5.97 -20.12 13.09
C GLY A 454 5.45 -20.35 11.67
N VAL A 455 5.81 -19.51 10.69
CA VAL A 455 5.41 -19.62 9.28
C VAL A 455 6.60 -20.00 8.39
N ILE A 456 7.70 -19.26 8.49
CA ILE A 456 8.92 -19.45 7.69
C ILE A 456 10.03 -19.97 8.60
N ALA A 457 10.72 -21.03 8.19
CA ALA A 457 11.88 -21.53 8.93
C ALA A 457 12.98 -20.46 9.03
N ALA A 458 13.66 -20.35 10.18
CA ALA A 458 14.66 -19.32 10.42
C ALA A 458 15.77 -19.26 9.34
N ALA A 459 16.26 -20.42 8.88
CA ALA A 459 17.25 -20.48 7.81
C ALA A 459 16.74 -19.89 6.47
N GLU A 460 15.46 -20.05 6.17
CA GLU A 460 14.84 -19.49 4.97
C GLU A 460 14.60 -17.97 5.12
N GLN A 461 14.26 -17.51 6.34
CA GLN A 461 14.22 -16.08 6.65
C GLN A 461 15.59 -15.44 6.42
N ASP A 462 16.66 -16.04 6.94
CA ASP A 462 18.02 -15.53 6.81
C ASP A 462 18.49 -15.53 5.34
N ARG A 463 18.15 -16.57 4.57
CA ARG A 463 18.43 -16.64 3.13
C ARG A 463 17.75 -15.50 2.36
N PHE A 464 16.47 -15.24 2.63
CA PHE A 464 15.74 -14.15 2.00
C PHE A 464 16.36 -12.79 2.34
N LEU A 465 16.64 -12.54 3.63
CA LEU A 465 17.26 -11.29 4.08
C LEU A 465 18.66 -11.08 3.45
N ALA A 466 19.46 -12.15 3.33
CA ALA A 466 20.76 -12.09 2.66
C ALA A 466 20.66 -11.79 1.15
N ALA A 467 19.57 -12.20 0.49
CA ALA A 467 19.31 -11.83 -0.90
C ALA A 467 18.98 -10.34 -1.01
N VAL A 468 18.15 -9.80 -0.11
CA VAL A 468 17.84 -8.36 -0.07
C VAL A 468 19.07 -7.51 0.25
N GLU A 469 19.94 -7.96 1.15
CA GLU A 469 21.17 -7.23 1.49
C GLU A 469 22.09 -7.05 0.28
N ARG A 470 22.11 -8.04 -0.62
CA ARG A 470 22.88 -8.02 -1.86
C ARG A 470 22.10 -7.43 -3.04
N LEU A 471 20.93 -6.84 -2.84
CA LEU A 471 20.00 -6.43 -3.90
C LEU A 471 20.69 -5.73 -5.08
N PRO A 472 21.56 -4.72 -4.92
CA PRO A 472 22.20 -4.04 -6.06
C PRO A 472 23.15 -4.91 -6.88
N SER A 473 23.61 -6.02 -6.30
CA SER A 473 24.59 -6.95 -6.88
C SER A 473 24.02 -8.29 -7.31
N LEU A 474 22.71 -8.52 -7.10
CA LEU A 474 22.05 -9.74 -7.55
C LEU A 474 22.13 -9.83 -9.08
N ARG A 475 22.64 -10.95 -9.59
CA ARG A 475 22.75 -11.22 -11.03
C ARG A 475 21.42 -11.75 -11.59
N ALA A 476 21.36 -11.84 -12.91
CA ALA A 476 20.31 -12.57 -13.61
C ALA A 476 20.07 -13.96 -12.98
N GLY A 477 18.82 -14.27 -12.65
CA GLY A 477 18.43 -15.53 -12.00
C GLY A 477 18.56 -15.55 -10.47
N GLU A 478 19.35 -14.66 -9.85
CA GLU A 478 19.41 -14.55 -8.38
C GLU A 478 18.20 -13.81 -7.80
N LEU A 479 17.45 -13.04 -8.61
CA LEU A 479 16.19 -12.41 -8.20
C LEU A 479 15.13 -13.41 -7.73
N ASN A 480 15.23 -14.68 -8.12
CA ASN A 480 14.38 -15.76 -7.61
C ASN A 480 14.56 -15.99 -6.11
N GLY A 481 15.66 -15.50 -5.52
CA GLY A 481 15.89 -15.49 -4.08
C GLY A 481 15.05 -14.46 -3.32
N LEU A 482 14.42 -13.50 -4.01
CA LEU A 482 13.50 -12.49 -3.43
C LEU A 482 12.08 -13.04 -3.25
N THR A 483 12.00 -14.28 -2.77
CA THR A 483 10.79 -14.97 -2.36
C THR A 483 11.12 -15.80 -1.13
N PHE A 484 10.14 -16.50 -0.56
CA PHE A 484 10.38 -17.51 0.47
C PHE A 484 9.50 -18.73 0.21
N SER A 485 9.96 -19.89 0.63
CA SER A 485 9.15 -21.12 0.69
C SER A 485 8.66 -21.38 2.10
N VAL A 486 7.49 -22.01 2.23
CA VAL A 486 6.99 -22.50 3.52
C VAL A 486 6.65 -23.98 3.42
N ALA A 487 6.60 -24.66 4.57
CA ALA A 487 6.17 -26.05 4.60
C ALA A 487 4.70 -26.18 4.17
N PRO A 488 4.28 -27.27 3.49
CA PRO A 488 2.93 -27.40 2.96
C PRO A 488 1.80 -27.23 3.99
N ASP A 489 2.02 -27.66 5.23
CA ASP A 489 1.10 -27.51 6.36
C ASP A 489 0.88 -26.03 6.77
N ARG A 490 1.81 -25.14 6.40
CA ARG A 490 1.72 -23.69 6.66
C ARG A 490 0.99 -22.92 5.57
N LEU A 491 0.68 -23.55 4.43
CA LEU A 491 -0.06 -22.91 3.33
C LEU A 491 -1.58 -22.84 3.59
N GLY A 492 -2.06 -23.38 4.71
CA GLY A 492 -3.48 -23.51 5.04
C GLY A 492 -4.15 -24.68 4.30
N GLY A 493 -5.45 -24.86 4.51
CA GLY A 493 -6.18 -26.03 4.02
C GLY A 493 -6.36 -26.12 2.50
N VAL A 494 -7.15 -27.11 2.06
CA VAL A 494 -7.54 -27.29 0.65
C VAL A 494 -8.48 -26.17 0.21
N GLN A 495 -8.32 -25.68 -1.02
CA GLN A 495 -9.22 -24.71 -1.65
C GLN A 495 -10.24 -25.40 -2.56
N PRO A 496 -11.46 -24.87 -2.70
CA PRO A 496 -12.37 -25.32 -3.75
C PRO A 496 -11.72 -25.14 -5.13
N SER A 497 -11.97 -26.09 -6.04
CA SER A 497 -11.53 -25.99 -7.43
C SER A 497 -12.27 -24.87 -8.16
N GLY A 498 -11.55 -24.16 -9.03
CA GLY A 498 -12.08 -23.16 -9.95
C GLY A 498 -12.01 -23.64 -11.40
N ILE A 499 -12.22 -22.70 -12.33
CA ILE A 499 -12.23 -23.00 -13.77
C ILE A 499 -10.83 -23.33 -14.33
N PHE A 500 -9.76 -22.86 -13.67
CA PHE A 500 -8.38 -23.04 -14.17
C PHE A 500 -7.78 -24.40 -13.76
N ASP A 501 -8.27 -24.99 -12.68
CA ASP A 501 -7.89 -26.31 -12.16
C ASP A 501 -9.06 -27.30 -12.20
N TRP A 502 -10.04 -27.04 -13.08
CA TRP A 502 -11.23 -27.86 -13.25
C TRP A 502 -10.86 -29.28 -13.69
N LYS A 503 -11.08 -30.25 -12.80
CA LYS A 503 -10.98 -31.69 -13.09
C LYS A 503 -12.37 -32.29 -12.98
N LYS A 504 -12.84 -32.91 -14.08
CA LYS A 504 -14.11 -33.64 -14.13
C LYS A 504 -14.06 -34.92 -13.32
#